data_AF-A0A970LC56-F1
#
_entry.id   AF-A0A970LC56-F1
#
_cell.length_a   1.000
_cell.length_b   1.000
_cell.length_c   1.000
_cell.angle_alpha   90.00
_cell.angle_beta   90.00
_cell.angle_gamma   90.00
#
_symmetry.space_group_name_H-M   'P 1'
#
loop_
_entity.id
_entity.type
_entity.pdbx_description
1 polymer ?
#
loop_
_entity_poly.entity_id
_entity_poly.type
_entity_poly.pdbx_seq_one_letter_code
_entity_poly.pdbx_strand_id
1 'polypeptide(L)'
;MRLFTNRSEISYSPDNTGEQRTQRYEESGLIHRLSDILQDNIRTRRDKDGRKGVLLEKAGIVGDASEFSNLMDEKLKDMNKRIDEAIDKMIRAEERYWAQFTALETAIQRMSAQSMWLAQQFGGGMY
;
A
#
# COMPACT_ATOMS: atom_id res chain seq x y z
N MET A 1 30.75 -0.29 37.72
CA MET A 1 30.50 0.24 36.36
C MET A 1 30.37 -0.81 35.25
N ARG A 2 30.60 -2.11 35.49
CA ARG A 2 30.51 -3.14 34.43
C ARG A 2 29.15 -3.25 33.74
N LEU A 3 28.03 -3.01 34.43
CA LEU A 3 26.68 -3.14 33.85
C LEU A 3 26.47 -2.33 32.55
N PHE A 4 27.03 -1.12 32.47
CA PHE A 4 26.76 -0.22 31.34
C PHE A 4 27.80 -0.31 30.23
N THR A 5 29.07 -0.52 30.58
CA THR A 5 30.20 -0.35 29.65
C THR A 5 31.01 -1.61 29.37
N ASN A 6 30.66 -2.77 29.97
CA ASN A 6 31.38 -4.02 29.72
C ASN A 6 31.38 -4.35 28.22
N ARG A 7 32.51 -4.81 27.69
CA ARG A 7 32.71 -5.04 26.26
C ARG A 7 33.00 -6.52 26.03
N SER A 8 32.24 -7.14 25.15
CA SER A 8 32.56 -8.47 24.61
C SER A 8 33.79 -8.43 23.72
N GLU A 9 34.55 -9.53 23.67
CA GLU A 9 35.64 -9.71 22.72
C GLU A 9 35.15 -9.74 21.27
N ILE A 10 33.92 -10.20 21.06
CA ILE A 10 33.27 -10.20 19.74
C ILE A 10 32.82 -8.79 19.42
N SER A 11 33.33 -8.19 18.34
CA SER A 11 32.89 -6.87 17.86
C SER A 11 31.52 -6.91 17.19
N TYR A 12 30.82 -5.77 17.13
CA TYR A 12 29.60 -5.66 16.35
C TYR A 12 29.91 -5.86 14.86
N SER A 13 29.19 -6.80 14.24
CA SER A 13 29.11 -6.93 12.78
C SER A 13 27.70 -7.36 12.41
N PRO A 14 27.13 -6.83 11.32
CA PRO A 14 25.87 -7.32 10.80
C PRO A 14 25.96 -8.78 10.30
N ASP A 15 27.18 -9.25 10.01
CA ASP A 15 27.46 -10.61 9.52
C ASP A 15 27.74 -11.61 10.66
N ASN A 16 27.66 -11.19 11.92
CA ASN A 16 27.84 -12.09 13.08
C ASN A 16 26.79 -13.20 13.07
N THR A 17 27.20 -14.43 13.41
CA THR A 17 26.30 -15.57 13.55
C THR A 17 25.34 -15.38 14.74
N GLY A 18 24.24 -16.15 14.76
CA GLY A 18 23.31 -16.12 15.89
C GLY A 18 23.96 -16.44 17.24
N GLU A 19 24.95 -17.34 17.24
CA GLU A 19 25.74 -17.70 18.42
C GLU A 19 26.63 -16.54 18.87
N GLN A 20 27.36 -15.91 17.94
CA GLN A 20 28.22 -14.75 18.22
C GLN A 20 27.42 -13.56 18.74
N ARG A 21 26.21 -13.34 18.20
CA ARG A 21 25.29 -12.29 18.66
C ARG A 21 24.80 -12.56 20.08
N THR A 22 24.45 -13.79 20.40
CA THR A 22 24.01 -14.20 21.74
C THR A 22 25.13 -14.00 22.75
N GLN A 23 26.33 -14.52 22.46
CA GLN A 23 27.50 -14.38 23.33
C GLN A 23 27.84 -12.90 23.56
N ARG A 24 27.86 -12.10 22.49
CA ARG A 24 28.10 -10.66 22.59
C ARG A 24 27.04 -9.97 23.45
N TYR A 25 25.76 -10.32 23.27
CA TYR A 25 24.68 -9.73 24.07
C TYR A 25 24.86 -10.03 25.55
N GLU A 26 25.18 -11.27 25.92
CA GLU A 26 25.39 -11.68 27.31
C GLU A 26 26.58 -10.95 27.95
N GLU A 27 27.70 -10.87 27.25
CA GLU A 27 28.94 -10.25 27.74
C GLU A 27 28.89 -8.71 27.72
N SER A 28 28.14 -8.11 26.80
CA SER A 28 28.14 -6.66 26.61
C SER A 28 27.25 -5.94 27.61
N GLY A 29 27.72 -4.78 28.08
CA GLY A 29 26.95 -3.85 28.90
C GLY A 29 25.84 -3.16 28.11
N LEU A 30 24.90 -2.53 28.83
CA LEU A 30 23.68 -1.95 28.27
C LEU A 30 23.92 -0.95 27.12
N ILE A 31 24.98 -0.14 27.19
CA ILE A 31 25.28 0.86 26.14
C ILE A 31 25.65 0.19 24.83
N HIS A 32 26.43 -0.89 24.88
CA HIS A 32 26.83 -1.65 23.69
C HIS A 32 25.64 -2.40 23.11
N ARG A 33 24.77 -2.98 23.94
CA ARG A 33 23.51 -3.60 23.48
C ARG A 33 22.61 -2.59 22.78
N LEU A 34 22.46 -1.40 23.35
CA LEU A 34 21.70 -0.31 22.73
C LEU A 34 22.33 0.11 21.40
N SER A 35 23.66 0.26 21.37
CA SER A 35 24.39 0.57 20.12
C SER A 35 24.14 -0.49 19.05
N ASP A 36 24.18 -1.78 19.40
CA ASP A 36 23.94 -2.86 18.46
C ASP A 36 22.51 -2.82 17.89
N ILE A 37 21.50 -2.56 18.75
CA ILE A 37 20.10 -2.38 18.31
C ILE A 37 19.97 -1.20 17.36
N LEU A 38 20.60 -0.07 17.67
CA LEU A 38 20.60 1.09 16.80
C LEU A 38 21.25 0.74 15.46
N GLN A 39 22.44 0.14 15.47
CA GLN A 39 23.12 -0.26 14.23
C GLN A 39 22.28 -1.23 13.40
N ASP A 40 21.63 -2.22 14.01
CA ASP A 40 20.75 -3.16 13.30
C ASP A 40 19.57 -2.47 12.59
N ASN A 41 19.12 -1.32 13.10
CA ASN A 41 18.00 -0.57 12.55
C ASN A 41 18.42 0.52 11.56
N ILE A 42 19.51 1.25 11.83
CA ILE A 42 19.90 2.47 11.10
C ILE A 42 21.22 2.35 10.31
N ARG A 43 21.89 1.19 10.30
CA ARG A 43 23.15 1.05 9.55
C ARG A 43 22.95 1.32 8.06
N THR A 44 23.78 2.19 7.50
CA THR A 44 23.81 2.48 6.07
C THR A 44 24.69 1.49 5.29
N ARG A 45 25.56 0.75 5.98
CA ARG A 45 26.41 -0.31 5.42
C ARG A 45 25.60 -1.59 5.19
N ARG A 46 25.81 -2.21 4.02
CA ARG A 46 25.21 -3.48 3.63
C ARG A 46 25.89 -4.66 4.32
N ASP A 47 25.11 -5.68 4.67
CA ASP A 47 25.62 -7.00 5.08
C ASP A 47 26.05 -7.84 3.87
N LYS A 48 26.51 -9.07 4.14
CA LYS A 48 26.83 -10.08 3.13
C LYS A 48 25.70 -10.37 2.15
N ASP A 49 24.45 -10.15 2.55
CA ASP A 49 23.26 -10.38 1.73
C ASP A 49 22.80 -9.09 1.02
N GLY A 50 23.57 -8.00 1.11
CA GLY A 50 23.29 -6.72 0.46
C GLY A 50 22.29 -5.83 1.20
N ARG A 51 21.81 -6.25 2.38
CA ARG A 51 20.75 -5.57 3.14
C ARG A 51 21.33 -4.56 4.12
N LYS A 52 20.63 -3.44 4.29
CA LYS A 52 20.95 -2.38 5.26
C LYS A 52 20.19 -2.58 6.58
N GLY A 53 20.22 -1.56 7.43
CA GLY A 53 19.40 -1.52 8.64
C GLY A 53 17.90 -1.62 8.33
N VAL A 54 17.15 -2.26 9.22
CA VAL A 54 15.73 -2.61 8.98
C VAL A 54 14.86 -1.40 8.63
N LEU A 55 15.12 -0.23 9.23
CA LEU A 55 14.33 0.98 8.94
C LEU A 55 14.63 1.52 7.54
N LEU A 56 15.86 1.35 7.07
CA LEU A 56 16.30 1.82 5.77
C LEU A 56 15.81 0.90 4.65
N GLU A 57 15.73 -0.41 4.88
CA GLU A 57 15.07 -1.33 3.95
C GLU A 57 13.55 -1.04 3.83
N LYS A 58 12.94 -0.51 4.91
CA LYS A 58 11.52 -0.16 4.91
C LYS A 58 11.25 1.18 4.23
N ALA A 59 12.01 2.22 4.55
CA ALA A 59 11.75 3.60 4.13
C ALA A 59 12.63 4.10 2.98
N GLY A 60 13.72 3.39 2.65
CA GLY A 60 14.72 3.84 1.70
C GLY A 60 15.68 4.88 2.27
N ILE A 61 16.69 5.23 1.48
CA ILE A 61 17.62 6.35 1.73
C ILE A 61 17.75 7.13 0.43
N VAL A 62 17.58 8.45 0.52
CA VAL A 62 17.78 9.37 -0.61
C VAL A 62 19.19 9.22 -1.18
N GLY A 63 19.31 9.00 -2.49
CA GLY A 63 20.58 8.82 -3.20
C GLY A 63 21.16 7.39 -3.14
N ASP A 64 20.46 6.42 -2.56
CA ASP A 64 20.82 5.00 -2.60
C ASP A 64 19.80 4.21 -3.43
N ALA A 65 20.17 3.02 -3.93
CA ALA A 65 19.24 2.16 -4.67
C ALA A 65 17.94 1.83 -3.93
N SER A 66 17.95 1.90 -2.59
CA SER A 66 16.76 1.73 -1.73
C SER A 66 15.79 2.92 -1.76
N GLU A 67 16.12 4.05 -2.38
CA GLU A 67 15.26 5.24 -2.48
C GLU A 67 13.91 4.96 -3.15
N PHE A 68 13.91 4.16 -4.23
CA PHE A 68 12.72 3.86 -5.03
C PHE A 68 12.33 2.37 -5.01
N SER A 69 13.05 1.59 -4.22
CA SER A 69 12.92 0.13 -4.10
C SER A 69 12.93 -0.27 -2.63
N ASN A 70 11.95 0.24 -1.89
CA ASN A 70 11.70 -0.12 -0.49
C ASN A 70 10.24 -0.56 -0.27
N LEU A 71 9.97 -1.07 0.93
CA LEU A 71 8.64 -1.59 1.30
C LEU A 71 7.54 -0.52 1.22
N MET A 72 7.86 0.75 1.49
CA MET A 72 6.87 1.83 1.41
C MET A 72 6.53 2.17 -0.04
N ASP A 73 7.50 2.17 -0.95
CA ASP A 73 7.26 2.36 -2.38
C ASP A 73 6.40 1.23 -2.96
N GLU A 74 6.67 -0.02 -2.58
CA GLU A 74 5.85 -1.16 -2.99
C GLU A 74 4.40 -1.02 -2.50
N LYS A 75 4.21 -0.61 -1.25
CA LYS A 75 2.88 -0.34 -0.69
C LYS A 75 2.19 0.80 -1.42
N LEU A 76 2.91 1.86 -1.76
CA LEU A 76 2.34 3.00 -2.49
C LEU A 76 1.90 2.57 -3.91
N LYS A 77 2.72 1.76 -4.59
CA LYS A 77 2.37 1.19 -5.90
C LYS A 77 1.13 0.30 -5.83
N ASP A 78 1.02 -0.56 -4.81
CA ASP A 78 -0.18 -1.37 -4.57
C ASP A 78 -1.43 -0.50 -4.32
N MET A 79 -1.30 0.54 -3.49
CA MET A 79 -2.40 1.46 -3.21
C MET A 79 -2.86 2.20 -4.47
N ASN A 80 -1.92 2.70 -5.29
CA ASN A 80 -2.26 3.34 -6.56
C ASN A 80 -3.01 2.40 -7.50
N LYS A 81 -2.53 1.16 -7.65
CA LYS A 81 -3.21 0.14 -8.45
C LYS A 81 -4.65 -0.11 -7.98
N ARG A 82 -4.87 -0.19 -6.66
CA ARG A 82 -6.20 -0.37 -6.09
C ARG A 82 -7.11 0.84 -6.31
N ILE A 83 -6.55 2.05 -6.30
CA ILE A 83 -7.29 3.28 -6.64
C ILE A 83 -7.71 3.24 -8.11
N ASP A 84 -6.80 2.90 -9.03
CA ASP A 84 -7.11 2.80 -10.46
C ASP A 84 -8.21 1.76 -10.74
N GLU A 85 -8.11 0.58 -10.13
CA GLU A 85 -9.15 -0.46 -10.23
C GLU A 85 -10.51 0.00 -9.66
N ALA A 86 -10.51 0.83 -8.62
CA ALA A 86 -11.73 1.38 -8.05
C ALA A 86 -12.34 2.44 -8.98
N ILE A 87 -11.52 3.31 -9.56
CA ILE A 87 -11.94 4.32 -10.54
C ILE A 87 -12.57 3.64 -11.76
N ASP A 88 -11.93 2.60 -12.30
CA ASP A 88 -12.47 1.83 -13.44
C ASP A 88 -13.84 1.23 -13.12
N LYS A 89 -14.03 0.70 -11.91
CA LYS A 89 -15.32 0.17 -11.46
C LYS A 89 -16.38 1.26 -11.34
N MET A 90 -16.01 2.44 -10.87
CA MET A 90 -16.91 3.58 -10.76
C MET A 90 -17.36 4.06 -12.14
N ILE A 91 -16.43 4.20 -13.10
CA ILE A 91 -16.75 4.59 -14.48
C ILE A 91 -17.71 3.59 -15.12
N ARG A 92 -17.45 2.28 -15.00
CA ARG A 92 -18.37 1.25 -15.52
C ARG A 92 -19.75 1.30 -14.87
N ALA A 93 -19.83 1.61 -13.57
CA ALA A 93 -21.09 1.76 -12.88
C ALA A 93 -21.86 2.99 -13.38
N GLU A 94 -21.17 4.11 -13.59
CA GLU A 94 -21.72 5.32 -14.18
C GLU A 94 -22.26 5.06 -15.59
N GLU A 95 -21.48 4.46 -16.48
CA GLU A 95 -21.91 4.09 -17.85
C GLU A 95 -23.18 3.22 -17.83
N ARG A 96 -23.22 2.24 -16.91
CA ARG A 96 -24.40 1.37 -16.75
C ARG A 96 -25.63 2.16 -16.31
N TYR A 97 -25.49 3.07 -15.35
CA TYR A 97 -26.61 3.90 -14.90
C TYR A 97 -27.09 4.86 -15.99
N TRP A 98 -26.18 5.46 -16.76
CA TRP A 98 -26.53 6.28 -17.92
C TRP A 98 -27.30 5.49 -18.97
N ALA A 99 -26.84 4.28 -19.32
CA ALA A 99 -27.54 3.42 -20.27
C ALA A 99 -28.95 3.07 -19.80
N GLN A 100 -29.12 2.76 -18.51
CA GLN A 100 -30.44 2.50 -17.92
C GLN A 100 -31.33 3.74 -17.95
N PHE A 101 -30.78 4.91 -17.61
CA PHE A 101 -31.50 6.18 -17.65
C PHE A 101 -32.03 6.48 -19.05
N THR A 102 -31.19 6.38 -20.09
CA THR A 102 -31.58 6.60 -21.49
C THR A 102 -32.63 5.60 -21.96
N ALA A 103 -32.52 4.33 -21.55
CA ALA A 103 -33.52 3.31 -21.86
C ALA A 103 -34.88 3.64 -21.21
N LEU A 104 -34.88 4.10 -19.96
CA LEU A 104 -36.08 4.54 -19.24
C LEU A 104 -36.69 5.77 -19.90
N GLU A 105 -35.88 6.77 -20.29
CA GLU A 105 -36.36 7.96 -21.00
C GLU A 105 -37.03 7.58 -22.31
N THR A 106 -36.40 6.70 -23.09
CA THR A 106 -36.97 6.18 -24.35
C THR A 106 -38.28 5.43 -24.10
N ALA A 107 -38.35 4.62 -23.04
CA ALA A 107 -39.55 3.87 -22.68
C ALA A 107 -40.70 4.81 -22.27
N ILE A 108 -40.42 5.86 -21.49
CA ILE A 108 -41.40 6.88 -21.08
C ILE A 108 -41.92 7.64 -22.31
N GLN A 109 -41.04 8.02 -23.23
CA GLN A 109 -41.44 8.68 -24.48
C GLN A 109 -42.38 7.79 -25.31
N ARG A 110 -42.04 6.49 -25.46
CA ARG A 110 -42.91 5.52 -26.14
C ARG A 110 -44.24 5.33 -25.43
N MET A 111 -44.24 5.22 -24.10
CA MET A 111 -45.46 5.06 -23.30
C MET A 111 -46.35 6.29 -23.41
N SER A 112 -45.78 7.49 -23.43
CA SER A 112 -46.52 8.75 -23.61
C SER A 112 -47.15 8.84 -25.00
N ALA A 113 -46.44 8.40 -26.04
CA ALA A 113 -47.00 8.30 -27.39
C ALA A 113 -48.16 7.27 -27.45
N GLN A 114 -48.01 6.13 -26.78
CA GLN A 114 -49.05 5.10 -26.69
C GLN A 114 -50.28 5.59 -25.92
N SER A 115 -50.11 6.28 -24.80
CA SER A 115 -51.23 6.80 -24.00
C SER A 115 -52.01 7.88 -24.76
N MET A 116 -51.34 8.76 -25.51
CA MET A 116 -52.00 9.73 -26.39
C MET A 116 -52.80 9.05 -27.50
N TRP A 117 -52.24 8.01 -28.14
CA TRP A 117 -52.96 7.24 -29.16
C TRP A 117 -54.22 6.57 -28.59
N LEU A 118 -54.13 5.96 -27.41
CA LEU A 118 -55.29 5.39 -26.72
C LEU A 118 -56.33 6.46 -26.38
N ALA A 119 -55.89 7.61 -25.86
CA ALA A 119 -56.80 8.71 -25.53
C ALA A 119 -57.54 9.26 -26.75
N GLN A 120 -56.88 9.36 -27.92
CA GLN A 120 -57.54 9.73 -29.17
C GLN A 120 -58.59 8.70 -29.60
N GLN A 121 -58.28 7.41 -29.47
CA GLN A 121 -59.22 6.34 -29.82
C GLN A 121 -60.45 6.30 -28.92
N PHE A 122 -60.29 6.59 -27.62
CA PHE A 122 -61.42 6.65 -26.67
C PHE A 122 -62.17 7.99 -26.68
N GLY A 123 -61.50 9.10 -27.04
CA GLY A 123 -62.10 10.44 -27.09
C GLY A 123 -62.78 10.80 -28.41
N GLY A 124 -62.40 10.15 -29.52
CA GLY A 124 -62.96 10.39 -30.86
C GLY A 124 -64.25 9.62 -31.19
N GLY A 125 -64.72 8.75 -30.29
CA GLY A 125 -65.90 7.89 -30.49
C GLY A 125 -67.22 8.41 -29.91
N MET A 126 -67.30 9.69 -29.50
CA MET A 126 -68.52 10.31 -28.93
C MET A 126 -69.10 11.43 -29.81
N TYR A 127 -69.31 11.15 -31.09
CA TYR A 127 -70.24 11.89 -31.96
C TYR A 127 -71.07 10.92 -32.80
#